data_AF-A0A3G4RWR6-F1
#
_entry.id   AF-A0A3G4RWR6-F1
#
_cell.length_a   1.000
_cell.length_b   1.000
_cell.length_c   1.000
_cell.angle_alpha   90.00
_cell.angle_beta   90.00
_cell.angle_gamma   90.00
#
_symmetry.space_group_name_H-M   'P 1'
#
loop_
_entity.id
_entity.type
_entity.pdbx_description
1 polymer ?
#
loop_
_entity_poly.entity_id
_entity_poly.type
_entity_poly.pdbx_seq_one_letter_code
_entity_poly.pdbx_strand_id
1 'polypeptide(L)'
;MYAWREISTTESVATWLTSVTDKDDVFLEVLLRLRYDGIRTNIGRYQGLKLNTLAEFFGGEEYILKRLDNIEAKGHLTELTSQVRKAIELDSPDIPR
;
A
#
# COMPACT_ATOMS: atom_id res chain seq x y z
N MET A 1 -2.45 6.79 -14.39
CA MET A 1 -3.04 5.56 -14.99
C MET A 1 -2.01 4.47 -14.79
N TYR A 2 -2.38 3.34 -14.18
CA TYR A 2 -1.42 2.26 -13.93
C TYR A 2 -1.46 1.25 -15.10
N ALA A 3 -0.33 1.07 -15.79
CA ALA A 3 -0.23 0.26 -17.01
C ALA A 3 -0.67 -1.21 -16.84
N TRP A 4 -0.62 -1.75 -15.61
CA TRP A 4 -1.04 -3.13 -15.35
C TRP A 4 -2.56 -3.33 -15.39
N ARG A 5 -3.37 -2.28 -15.22
CA ARG A 5 -4.84 -2.36 -15.31
C ARG A 5 -5.33 -2.61 -16.74
N GLU A 6 -4.48 -2.35 -17.74
CA GLU A 6 -4.80 -2.54 -19.16
C GLU A 6 -4.38 -3.94 -19.67
N ILE A 7 -3.58 -4.69 -18.90
CA ILE A 7 -2.94 -5.93 -19.34
C ILE A 7 -3.55 -7.18 -18.66
N SER A 8 -4.23 -7.02 -17.52
CA SER A 8 -4.75 -8.16 -16.75
C SER A 8 -6.02 -7.79 -16.00
N THR A 9 -6.90 -8.78 -15.78
CA THR A 9 -8.11 -8.58 -14.97
C THR A 9 -7.75 -8.38 -13.49
N THR A 10 -8.53 -7.56 -12.79
CA THR A 10 -8.37 -7.27 -11.36
C THR A 10 -8.26 -8.55 -10.52
N GLU A 11 -9.05 -9.57 -10.85
CA GLU A 11 -9.04 -10.88 -10.16
C GLU A 11 -7.74 -11.67 -10.34
N SER A 12 -7.15 -11.64 -11.54
CA SER A 12 -5.87 -12.32 -11.81
C SER A 12 -4.72 -11.65 -11.05
N VAL A 13 -4.73 -10.31 -11.03
CA VAL A 13 -3.75 -9.52 -10.27
C VAL A 13 -3.90 -9.76 -8.78
N ALA A 14 -5.14 -9.79 -8.26
CA ALA A 14 -5.43 -10.05 -6.84
C ALA A 14 -4.95 -11.45 -6.40
N THR A 15 -5.21 -12.48 -7.22
CA THR A 15 -4.79 -13.86 -6.95
C THR A 15 -3.27 -14.01 -6.97
N TRP A 16 -2.59 -13.37 -7.92
CA TRP A 16 -1.13 -13.35 -7.95
C TRP A 16 -0.56 -12.57 -6.75
N LEU A 17 -1.11 -11.39 -6.44
CA LEU A 17 -0.69 -10.56 -5.30
C LEU A 17 -0.79 -11.33 -3.99
N THR A 18 -1.91 -12.02 -3.75
CA THR A 18 -2.13 -12.82 -2.54
C THR A 18 -1.19 -14.03 -2.49
N SER A 19 -0.88 -14.66 -3.64
CA SER A 19 0.08 -15.76 -3.71
C SER A 19 1.53 -15.34 -3.42
N VAL A 20 1.94 -14.12 -3.80
CA VAL A 20 3.34 -13.67 -3.59
C VAL A 20 3.55 -12.97 -2.25
N THR A 21 2.49 -12.44 -1.64
CA THR A 21 2.54 -11.70 -0.37
C THR A 21 2.23 -12.54 0.86
N ASP A 22 2.47 -13.85 0.81
CA ASP A 22 2.31 -14.73 1.98
C ASP A 22 3.21 -14.28 3.14
N LYS A 23 4.44 -13.84 2.83
CA LYS A 23 5.39 -13.31 3.81
C LYS A 23 5.18 -11.83 4.10
N ASP A 24 5.36 -11.45 5.37
CA ASP A 24 5.15 -10.08 5.85
C ASP A 24 6.13 -9.07 5.21
N ASP A 25 7.39 -9.46 4.98
CA ASP A 25 8.38 -8.60 4.29
C ASP A 25 8.00 -8.35 2.83
N VAL A 26 7.63 -9.42 2.10
CA VAL A 26 7.21 -9.32 0.69
C VAL A 26 5.93 -8.51 0.57
N PHE A 27 4.98 -8.69 1.50
CA PHE A 27 3.76 -7.89 1.58
C PHE A 27 4.08 -6.40 1.68
N LEU A 28 4.92 -6.01 2.64
CA LEU A 28 5.31 -4.60 2.82
C LEU A 28 6.06 -4.06 1.61
N GLU A 29 7.01 -4.80 1.06
CA GLU A 29 7.76 -4.38 -0.12
C GLU A 29 6.85 -4.16 -1.34
N VAL A 30 5.85 -5.02 -1.55
CA VAL A 30 4.86 -4.85 -2.62
C VAL A 30 4.06 -3.57 -2.43
N LEU A 31 3.58 -3.29 -1.21
CA LEU A 31 2.89 -2.04 -0.92
C LEU A 31 3.78 -0.82 -1.21
N LEU A 32 5.04 -0.85 -0.79
CA LEU A 32 6.00 0.24 -1.01
C LEU A 32 6.31 0.46 -2.50
N ARG A 33 6.34 -0.60 -3.30
CA ARG A 33 6.51 -0.54 -4.77
C ARG A 33 5.27 0.00 -5.49
N LEU A 34 4.09 -0.13 -4.91
CA LEU A 34 2.83 0.38 -5.44
C LEU A 34 2.54 1.83 -5.04
N ARG A 35 3.45 2.48 -4.30
CA ARG A 35 3.36 3.92 -4.04
C ARG A 35 3.38 4.70 -5.35
N TYR A 36 2.68 5.82 -5.36
CA TYR A 36 2.71 6.76 -6.46
C TYR A 36 3.42 8.04 -6.03
N ASP A 37 4.11 8.67 -6.97
CA ASP A 37 4.66 10.01 -6.77
C ASP A 37 3.55 11.05 -6.91
N GLY A 38 3.38 11.86 -5.88
CA GLY A 38 2.49 13.01 -5.86
C GLY A 38 3.25 14.31 -5.60
N ILE A 39 2.60 15.43 -5.89
CA ILE A 39 3.10 16.77 -5.55
C ILE A 39 2.01 17.48 -4.75
N ARG A 40 2.40 18.06 -3.61
CA ARG A 40 1.56 18.94 -2.77
C ARG A 40 2.28 20.26 -2.54
N THR A 41 1.52 21.32 -2.38
CA THR A 41 2.05 22.70 -2.31
C THR A 41 2.85 22.94 -1.04
N ASN A 42 2.44 22.32 0.07
CA ASN A 42 3.01 22.49 1.40
C ASN A 42 4.22 21.57 1.71
N ILE A 43 4.26 20.36 1.14
CA ILE A 43 5.30 19.36 1.41
C ILE A 43 6.15 18.99 0.20
N GLY A 44 5.82 19.50 -0.99
CA GLY A 44 6.52 19.20 -2.23
C GLY A 44 6.22 17.79 -2.76
N ARG A 45 7.24 17.11 -3.30
CA ARG A 45 7.11 15.75 -3.82
C ARG A 45 6.96 14.76 -2.66
N TYR A 46 6.00 13.86 -2.76
CA TYR A 46 5.75 12.82 -1.77
C TYR A 46 5.41 11.50 -2.44
N GLN A 47 5.54 10.41 -1.68
CA GLN A 47 5.13 9.07 -2.12
C GLN A 47 3.90 8.63 -1.32
N GLY A 48 2.75 8.64 -1.98
CA GLY A 48 1.46 8.25 -1.39
C GLY A 48 1.10 6.81 -1.71
N LEU A 49 0.22 6.22 -0.91
CA LEU A 49 -0.34 4.89 -1.15
C LEU A 49 -1.86 4.94 -1.15
N LYS A 50 -2.49 4.63 -2.29
CA LYS A 50 -3.95 4.63 -2.43
C LYS A 50 -4.55 3.36 -1.85
N LEU A 51 -4.88 3.39 -0.55
CA LEU A 51 -5.38 2.20 0.15
C LEU A 51 -6.65 1.64 -0.51
N ASN A 52 -7.59 2.50 -0.91
CA ASN A 52 -8.84 2.11 -1.55
C ASN A 52 -8.62 1.36 -2.87
N THR A 53 -7.58 1.72 -3.62
CA THR A 53 -7.22 1.01 -4.85
C THR A 53 -6.61 -0.35 -4.53
N LEU A 54 -5.75 -0.42 -3.51
CA LEU A 54 -5.11 -1.68 -3.10
C LEU A 54 -6.11 -2.65 -2.43
N ALA A 55 -7.12 -2.11 -1.76
CA ALA A 55 -8.20 -2.86 -1.14
C ALA A 55 -8.95 -3.74 -2.14
N GLU A 56 -9.09 -3.29 -3.40
CA GLU A 56 -9.67 -4.09 -4.48
C GLU A 56 -8.90 -5.39 -4.74
N PHE A 57 -7.62 -5.48 -4.34
CA PHE A 57 -6.74 -6.63 -4.59
C PHE A 57 -6.47 -7.48 -3.35
N PHE A 58 -6.43 -6.86 -2.16
CA PHE A 58 -6.07 -7.53 -0.92
C PHE A 58 -7.29 -7.97 -0.09
N GLY A 59 -8.51 -7.78 -0.58
CA GLY A 59 -9.74 -8.16 0.13
C GLY A 59 -10.24 -7.11 1.12
N GLY A 60 -9.92 -5.84 0.86
CA GLY A 60 -10.41 -4.70 1.65
C GLY A 60 -9.32 -3.90 2.36
N GLU A 61 -9.64 -2.65 2.69
CA GLU A 61 -8.76 -1.76 3.46
C GLU A 61 -8.51 -2.30 4.86
N GLU A 62 -9.55 -2.84 5.51
CA GLU A 62 -9.48 -3.43 6.85
C GLU A 62 -8.50 -4.60 6.91
N TYR A 63 -8.42 -5.41 5.85
CA TYR A 63 -7.45 -6.51 5.78
C TYR A 63 -6.01 -5.99 5.79
N ILE A 64 -5.73 -4.98 4.96
CA ILE A 64 -4.40 -4.35 4.86
C ILE A 64 -4.01 -3.74 6.21
N LEU A 65 -4.89 -2.94 6.81
CA LEU A 65 -4.64 -2.28 8.09
C LEU A 65 -4.42 -3.30 9.22
N LYS A 66 -5.31 -4.28 9.37
CA LYS A 66 -5.17 -5.34 10.38
C LYS A 66 -3.88 -6.13 10.20
N ARG A 67 -3.46 -6.38 8.96
CA ARG A 67 -2.19 -7.05 8.69
C ARG A 67 -1.00 -6.18 9.09
N LEU A 68 -1.03 -4.88 8.83
CA LEU A 68 -0.01 -3.93 9.30
C LEU A 68 0.07 -3.88 10.83
N ASP A 69 -1.06 -3.81 11.52
CA ASP A 69 -1.12 -3.86 13.00
C ASP A 69 -0.51 -5.15 13.55
N ASN A 70 -0.81 -6.30 12.93
CA ASN A 70 -0.23 -7.58 13.32
C ASN A 70 1.29 -7.63 13.12
N ILE A 71 1.81 -7.03 12.05
CA ILE A 71 3.26 -6.98 11.80
C ILE A 71 3.94 -6.06 12.81
N GLU A 72 3.34 -4.90 13.07
CA GLU A 72 3.84 -3.92 14.05
C GLU A 72 3.85 -4.51 15.47
N ALA A 73 2.82 -5.25 15.86
CA ALA A 73 2.74 -5.95 17.14
C ALA A 73 3.82 -7.04 17.31
N LYS A 74 4.29 -7.66 16.21
CA LYS A 74 5.42 -8.61 16.26
C LYS A 74 6.77 -7.89 16.49
N GLY A 75 6.83 -6.56 16.38
CA GLY A 75 8.05 -5.77 16.56
C GLY A 75 9.12 -6.00 15.48
N HIS A 76 8.76 -6.66 14.37
CA HIS A 76 9.65 -6.95 13.25
C HIS A 76 9.31 -6.03 12.07
N LEU A 77 10.29 -5.76 11.20
CA LEU A 77 10.12 -4.96 9.98
C LEU A 77 9.63 -3.52 10.23
N THR A 78 9.93 -2.97 11.41
CA THR A 78 9.43 -1.67 11.89
C THR A 78 9.68 -0.53 10.91
N GLU A 79 10.83 -0.52 10.23
CA GLU A 79 11.15 0.48 9.21
C GLU A 79 10.23 0.38 7.98
N LEU A 80 10.01 -0.83 7.46
CA LEU A 80 9.13 -1.06 6.31
C LEU A 80 7.67 -0.71 6.66
N THR A 81 7.21 -1.15 7.83
CA THR A 81 5.86 -0.85 8.33
C THR A 81 5.65 0.64 8.52
N SER A 82 6.62 1.36 9.11
CA SER A 82 6.56 2.81 9.27
C SER A 82 6.50 3.54 7.92
N GLN A 83 7.28 3.10 6.93
CA GLN A 83 7.23 3.67 5.58
C GLN A 83 5.87 3.46 4.89
N VAL A 84 5.25 2.29 5.07
CA VAL A 84 3.92 2.01 4.53
C VAL A 84 2.89 2.92 5.20
N ARG A 85 2.87 2.98 6.54
CA ARG A 85 1.95 3.85 7.31
C ARG A 85 2.07 5.31 6.90
N LYS A 86 3.30 5.82 6.75
CA LYS A 86 3.56 7.18 6.30
C LYS A 86 3.02 7.43 4.89
N ALA A 87 3.19 6.48 3.97
CA ALA A 87 2.66 6.62 2.62
C ALA A 87 1.11 6.64 2.59
N ILE A 88 0.46 5.89 3.48
CA ILE A 88 -1.00 5.91 3.66
C ILE A 88 -1.44 7.27 4.23
N GLU A 89 -0.77 7.76 5.27
CA GLU A 89 -1.06 9.05 5.89
C GLU A 89 -0.94 10.20 4.87
N LEU A 90 0.11 10.18 4.04
CA LEU A 90 0.34 11.19 3.00
C LEU A 90 -0.68 11.15 1.84
N ASP A 91 -1.41 10.05 1.65
CA ASP A 91 -2.53 9.96 0.71
C ASP A 91 -3.84 10.51 1.30
N SER A 92 -3.94 10.54 2.63
CA SER A 92 -5.17 10.84 3.35
C SER A 92 -5.75 12.22 2.99
N PRO A 93 -7.08 12.34 2.81
CA PRO A 93 -7.73 13.58 2.38
C PRO A 93 -7.70 14.68 3.45
N ASP A 94 -7.41 14.32 4.70
CA ASP A 94 -7.34 15.24 5.85
C ASP A 94 -6.09 16.14 5.81
N ILE A 95 -5.05 15.74 5.06
CA ILE A 95 -3.86 16.58 4.86
C ILE A 95 -4.16 17.60 3.75
N PRO A 96 -4.02 18.91 3.99
CA PRO A 96 -4.22 19.93 2.97
C PRO A 96 -3.25 19.73 1.78
N ARG A 97 -3.76 19.97 0.56
CA ARG A 97 -3.02 19.80 -0.70
C ARG A 97 -2.22 21.06 -1.09
#